data_AF-A0A4U9TG48-F1
#
_entry.id   AF-A0A4U9TG48-F1
#
_cell.length_a   1.000
_cell.length_b   1.000
_cell.length_c   1.000
_cell.angle_alpha   90.00
_cell.angle_beta   90.00
_cell.angle_gamma   90.00
#
_symmetry.space_group_name_H-M   'P 1'
#
loop_
_entity.id
_entity.type
_entity.pdbx_description
1 polymer ?
#
loop_
_entity_poly.entity_id
_entity_poly.type
_entity_poly.pdbx_seq_one_letter_code
_entity_poly.pdbx_strand_id
1 'polypeptide(L)'
;MVKVLRPGLAKTIHADLRLLAYLAETVEQQSPALARYRPHQMVQTLATALNHELDLTHEGNNCDRVAEHFAKQPEVVIPKIYWQHSSKRLLVQQYLPGIAPENPQQLAAAGSMARCWHSVARRHL
;
A
#
# COMPACT_ATOMS: atom_id res chain seq x y z
N MET A 1 15.22 4.72 -5.07
CA MET A 1 14.02 4.27 -5.82
C MET A 1 13.08 5.45 -5.97
N VAL A 2 12.36 5.53 -7.09
CA VAL A 2 11.39 6.60 -7.38
C VAL A 2 10.05 5.96 -7.72
N LYS A 3 8.99 6.33 -6.99
CA LYS A 3 7.61 5.89 -7.25
C LYS A 3 6.81 7.07 -7.82
N VAL A 4 6.13 6.84 -8.94
CA VAL A 4 5.41 7.88 -9.68
C VAL A 4 3.94 7.50 -9.82
N LEU A 5 3.04 8.41 -9.48
CA LEU A 5 1.62 8.22 -9.69
C LEU A 5 1.26 8.40 -11.17
N ARG A 6 0.64 7.37 -11.76
CA ARG A 6 0.20 7.37 -13.16
C ARG A 6 -0.62 8.64 -13.48
N PRO A 7 -0.29 9.38 -14.56
CA PRO A 7 -1.09 10.53 -14.99
C PRO A 7 -2.55 10.14 -15.24
N GLY A 8 -3.48 10.99 -14.82
CA GLY A 8 -4.92 10.76 -15.03
C GLY A 8 -5.59 9.75 -14.09
N LEU A 9 -4.84 9.05 -13.22
CA LEU A 9 -5.37 7.99 -12.37
C LEU A 9 -6.56 8.42 -11.49
N ALA A 10 -6.51 9.63 -10.91
CA ALA A 10 -7.60 10.16 -10.10
C ALA A 10 -8.92 10.23 -10.89
N LYS A 11 -8.87 10.65 -12.16
CA LYS A 11 -10.06 10.76 -13.02
C LYS A 11 -10.67 9.38 -13.28
N THR A 12 -9.83 8.39 -13.58
CA THR A 12 -10.28 7.00 -13.80
C THR A 12 -10.91 6.43 -12.53
N ILE A 13 -10.22 6.54 -11.38
CA ILE A 13 -10.74 6.09 -10.08
C ILE A 13 -12.09 6.73 -9.77
N HIS A 14 -12.23 8.05 -9.96
CA HIS A 14 -13.50 8.74 -9.70
C HIS A 14 -14.61 8.37 -10.68
N ALA A 15 -14.29 8.00 -11.93
CA ALA A 15 -15.28 7.46 -12.86
C ALA A 15 -15.77 6.08 -12.41
N ASP A 16 -14.84 5.19 -12.07
CA ASP A 16 -15.15 3.83 -11.63
C ASP A 16 -15.95 3.82 -10.32
N LEU A 17 -15.56 4.65 -9.34
CA LEU A 17 -16.27 4.77 -8.07
C LEU A 17 -17.70 5.30 -8.23
N ARG A 18 -17.95 6.21 -9.18
CA ARG A 18 -19.31 6.67 -9.48
C ARG A 18 -20.17 5.54 -10.04
N LEU A 19 -19.62 4.75 -10.96
CA LEU A 19 -20.31 3.59 -11.52
C LEU A 19 -20.61 2.55 -10.44
N LEU A 20 -19.63 2.23 -9.59
CA LEU A 20 -19.79 1.28 -8.50
C LEU A 20 -20.81 1.75 -7.46
N ALA A 21 -20.83 3.03 -7.13
CA ALA A 21 -21.81 3.60 -6.20
C ALA A 21 -23.25 3.47 -6.74
N TYR A 22 -23.44 3.79 -8.02
CA TYR A 22 -24.73 3.61 -8.69
C TYR A 22 -25.17 2.14 -8.71
N LEU A 23 -24.26 1.22 -9.04
CA LEU A 23 -24.55 -0.22 -9.04
C LEU A 23 -24.88 -0.74 -7.64
N ALA A 24 -24.14 -0.29 -6.62
CA ALA A 24 -24.38 -0.67 -5.25
C ALA A 24 -25.77 -0.23 -4.77
N GLU A 25 -26.15 1.02 -5.03
CA GLU A 25 -27.49 1.53 -4.72
C GLU A 25 -28.58 0.73 -5.44
N THR A 26 -28.38 0.47 -6.74
CA THR A 26 -29.33 -0.30 -7.56
C THR A 26 -29.54 -1.72 -7.01
N VAL A 27 -28.44 -2.40 -6.65
CA VAL A 27 -28.48 -3.77 -6.12
C VAL A 27 -29.19 -3.83 -4.76
N GLU A 28 -28.94 -2.86 -3.88
CA GLU A 28 -29.59 -2.78 -2.57
C GLU A 28 -31.10 -2.54 -2.70
N GLN A 29 -31.53 -1.68 -3.64
CA GLN A 29 -32.94 -1.40 -3.90
C GLN A 29 -33.70 -2.59 -4.52
N GLN A 30 -33.04 -3.36 -5.40
CA GLN A 30 -33.69 -4.44 -6.16
C GLN A 30 -33.70 -5.79 -5.44
N SER A 31 -32.82 -6.02 -4.46
CA SER A 31 -32.71 -7.31 -3.79
C SER A 31 -32.42 -7.17 -2.30
N PRO A 32 -33.41 -7.43 -1.41
CA PRO A 32 -33.21 -7.48 0.03
C PRO A 32 -32.15 -8.50 0.46
N ALA A 33 -32.02 -9.59 -0.30
CA ALA A 33 -31.01 -10.62 -0.09
C ALA A 33 -29.58 -10.16 -0.45
N LEU A 34 -29.43 -9.14 -1.29
CA LEU A 34 -28.12 -8.54 -1.57
C LEU A 34 -27.85 -7.32 -0.67
N ALA A 35 -28.90 -6.61 -0.25
CA ALA A 35 -28.81 -5.49 0.68
C ALA A 35 -28.14 -5.85 2.03
N ARG A 36 -28.29 -7.09 2.50
CA ARG A 36 -27.60 -7.56 3.72
C ARG A 36 -26.07 -7.52 3.65
N TYR A 37 -25.48 -7.52 2.45
CA TYR A 37 -24.03 -7.39 2.28
C TYR A 37 -23.55 -5.94 2.33
N ARG A 38 -24.47 -4.97 2.38
CA ARG A 38 -24.21 -3.53 2.36
C ARG A 38 -23.23 -3.10 1.23
N PRO A 39 -23.48 -3.46 -0.05
CA PRO A 39 -22.69 -3.01 -1.19
C PRO A 39 -22.28 -1.54 -1.14
N HIS A 40 -23.18 -0.64 -0.74
CA HIS A 40 -22.91 0.79 -0.67
C HIS A 40 -21.80 1.12 0.34
N GLN A 41 -21.85 0.50 1.54
CA GLN A 41 -20.80 0.66 2.55
C GLN A 41 -19.45 0.08 2.08
N MET A 42 -19.48 -1.02 1.34
CA MET A 42 -18.26 -1.59 0.74
C MET A 42 -17.64 -0.63 -0.27
N VAL A 43 -18.45 -0.04 -1.16
CA VAL A 43 -17.97 0.95 -2.15
C VAL A 43 -17.42 2.20 -1.46
N GLN A 44 -18.05 2.70 -0.39
CA GLN A 44 -17.51 3.83 0.39
C GLN A 44 -16.14 3.52 1.01
N THR A 45 -15.97 2.30 1.53
CA THR A 45 -14.69 1.86 2.10
C THR A 45 -13.61 1.79 1.03
N LEU A 46 -13.95 1.21 -0.13
CA LEU A 46 -13.06 1.17 -1.29
C LEU A 46 -12.71 2.58 -1.78
N ALA A 47 -13.69 3.49 -1.84
CA ALA A 47 -13.47 4.87 -2.24
C ALA A 47 -12.48 5.57 -1.31
N THR A 48 -12.60 5.36 -0.01
CA THR A 48 -11.67 5.91 0.98
C THR A 48 -10.26 5.38 0.76
N ALA A 49 -10.11 4.06 0.60
CA ALA A 49 -8.81 3.43 0.35
C ALA A 49 -8.16 3.92 -0.96
N LEU A 50 -8.90 3.93 -2.07
CA LEU A 50 -8.37 4.36 -3.37
C LEU A 50 -8.01 5.85 -3.41
N ASN A 51 -8.76 6.71 -2.71
CA ASN A 51 -8.39 8.13 -2.61
C ASN A 51 -7.13 8.33 -1.76
N HIS A 52 -6.91 7.51 -0.74
CA HIS A 52 -5.69 7.56 0.06
C HIS A 52 -4.44 7.22 -0.77
N GLU A 53 -4.56 6.32 -1.74
CA GLU A 53 -3.48 5.96 -2.69
C GLU A 53 -3.12 7.08 -3.69
N LEU A 54 -3.95 8.11 -3.83
CA LEU A 54 -3.66 9.27 -4.69
C LEU A 54 -2.66 10.25 -4.07
N ASP A 55 -2.25 10.02 -2.82
CA ASP A 55 -1.28 10.83 -2.09
C ASP A 55 -0.16 9.96 -1.53
N LEU A 56 0.96 9.90 -2.28
CA LEU A 56 2.14 9.13 -1.89
C LEU A 56 2.84 9.68 -0.64
N THR A 57 2.48 10.88 -0.15
CA THR A 57 3.04 11.38 1.11
C THR A 57 2.59 10.53 2.30
N HIS A 58 1.43 9.88 2.22
CA HIS A 58 1.00 8.96 3.27
C HIS A 58 1.96 7.76 3.38
N GLU A 59 2.40 7.19 2.25
CA GLU A 59 3.39 6.12 2.23
C GLU A 59 4.74 6.58 2.80
N GLY A 60 5.19 7.78 2.42
CA GLY A 60 6.41 8.37 3.00
C GLY A 60 6.32 8.56 4.51
N ASN A 61 5.20 9.12 5.01
CA ASN A 61 4.97 9.32 6.44
C ASN A 61 4.89 8.00 7.20
N ASN A 62 4.26 6.98 6.61
CA ASN A 62 4.23 5.64 7.18
C ASN A 62 5.63 5.02 7.24
N CYS A 63 6.46 5.24 6.22
CA CYS A 63 7.86 4.80 6.21
C CYS A 63 8.65 5.43 7.36
N ASP A 64 8.53 6.74 7.57
CA ASP A 64 9.20 7.43 8.68
C ASP A 64 8.72 6.91 10.05
N ARG A 65 7.40 6.73 10.24
CA ARG A 65 6.84 6.16 11.48
C ARG A 65 7.33 4.74 11.75
N VAL A 66 7.41 3.91 10.71
CA VAL A 66 7.95 2.56 10.83
C VAL A 66 9.44 2.62 11.18
N ALA A 67 10.21 3.53 10.58
CA ALA A 67 11.61 3.72 10.93
C ALA A 67 11.79 4.07 12.42
N GLU A 68 10.92 4.91 12.98
CA GLU A 68 10.92 5.24 14.41
C GLU A 68 10.62 4.01 15.28
N HIS A 69 9.61 3.21 14.93
CA HIS A 69 9.24 2.01 15.68
C HIS A 69 10.36 0.96 15.69
N PHE A 70 11.13 0.86 14.62
CA PHE A 70 12.21 -0.12 14.47
C PHE A 70 13.60 0.43 14.78
N ALA A 71 13.73 1.66 15.30
CA ALA A 71 15.02 2.31 15.56
C ALA A 71 15.98 1.52 16.48
N LYS A 72 15.47 0.58 17.29
CA LYS A 72 16.25 -0.29 18.19
C LYS A 72 16.53 -1.69 17.63
N GLN A 73 16.10 -1.99 16.41
CA GLN A 73 16.23 -3.30 15.77
C GLN A 73 17.17 -3.20 14.56
N PRO A 74 18.50 -3.36 14.76
CA PRO A 74 19.50 -3.16 13.69
C PRO A 74 19.35 -4.13 12.52
N GLU A 75 18.63 -5.23 12.69
CA GLU A 75 18.30 -6.19 11.64
C GLU A 75 17.21 -5.70 10.66
N VAL A 76 16.45 -4.66 11.01
CA VAL A 76 15.39 -4.08 10.17
C VAL A 76 15.87 -2.75 9.61
N VAL A 77 16.00 -2.69 8.29
CA VAL A 77 16.41 -1.46 7.59
C VAL A 77 15.20 -0.88 6.87
N ILE A 78 14.77 0.31 7.28
CA ILE A 78 13.69 1.07 6.64
C ILE A 78 14.32 2.12 5.71
N PRO A 79 13.90 2.22 4.43
CA PRO A 79 14.50 3.16 3.50
C PRO A 79 14.20 4.61 3.90
N LYS A 80 15.24 5.45 3.88
CA LYS A 80 15.07 6.89 4.11
C LYS A 80 14.22 7.54 3.01
N ILE A 81 13.27 8.38 3.38
CA ILE A 81 12.52 9.23 2.45
C ILE A 81 13.29 10.53 2.17
N TYR A 82 13.36 10.93 0.90
CA TYR A 82 13.93 12.21 0.47
C TYR A 82 12.80 13.22 0.23
N TRP A 83 12.31 13.84 1.30
CA TRP A 83 11.16 14.75 1.27
C TRP A 83 11.32 15.95 0.35
N GLN A 84 12.54 16.50 0.23
CA GLN A 84 12.84 17.62 -0.69
C GLN A 84 12.63 17.27 -2.17
N HIS A 85 12.59 15.98 -2.49
CA HIS A 85 12.35 15.46 -3.84
C HIS A 85 11.02 14.71 -3.96
N SER A 86 10.18 14.76 -2.93
CA SER A 86 8.91 14.04 -2.86
C SER A 86 7.72 15.00 -2.88
N SER A 87 6.59 14.51 -3.35
CA SER A 87 5.32 15.21 -3.45
C SER A 87 4.17 14.20 -3.39
N LYS A 88 2.93 14.67 -3.43
CA LYS A 88 1.74 13.81 -3.49
C LYS A 88 1.77 12.78 -4.62
N ARG A 89 2.46 13.07 -5.72
CA ARG A 89 2.49 12.21 -6.93
C ARG A 89 3.84 11.58 -7.22
N LEU A 90 4.86 11.87 -6.40
CA LEU A 90 6.23 11.39 -6.59
C LEU A 90 6.83 11.08 -5.21
N LEU A 91 7.25 9.85 -4.96
CA LEU A 91 7.95 9.48 -3.73
C LEU A 91 9.38 9.05 -4.08
N VAL A 92 10.37 9.72 -3.49
CA VAL A 92 11.78 9.40 -3.65
C VAL A 92 12.30 8.84 -2.34
N GLN A 93 12.85 7.62 -2.39
CA GLN A 93 13.36 6.92 -1.21
C GLN A 93 14.71 6.26 -1.49
N GLN A 94 15.44 5.95 -0.43
CA GLN A 94 16.68 5.17 -0.49
C GLN A 94 16.44 3.86 -1.22
N TYR A 95 17.36 3.53 -2.12
CA TYR A 95 17.38 2.21 -2.74
C TYR A 95 18.06 1.23 -1.79
N LEU A 96 17.36 0.15 -1.45
CA LEU A 96 17.89 -0.96 -0.67
C LEU A 96 17.94 -2.19 -1.58
N PRO A 97 19.14 -2.71 -1.92
CA PRO A 97 19.24 -3.95 -2.67
C PRO A 97 18.79 -5.13 -1.79
N GLY A 98 18.03 -6.05 -2.36
CA GLY A 98 17.51 -7.21 -1.63
C GLY A 98 16.99 -8.28 -2.58
N ILE A 99 16.74 -9.47 -2.04
CA ILE A 99 16.15 -10.60 -2.75
C ILE A 99 14.67 -10.64 -2.39
N ALA A 100 13.83 -10.78 -3.42
CA ALA A 100 12.40 -10.83 -3.25
C ALA A 100 12.00 -12.11 -2.47
N PRO A 101 11.14 -12.01 -1.43
CA PRO A 101 10.80 -13.13 -0.56
C PRO A 101 10.05 -14.27 -1.28
N GLU A 102 9.44 -13.99 -2.43
CA GLU A 102 8.71 -14.96 -3.26
C GLU A 102 9.60 -16.01 -3.94
N ASN A 103 10.93 -15.94 -3.81
CA ASN A 103 11.86 -16.95 -4.33
C ASN A 103 12.63 -17.66 -3.19
N PRO A 104 12.04 -18.71 -2.59
CA PRO A 104 12.66 -19.44 -1.48
C PRO A 104 14.01 -20.05 -1.84
N GLN A 105 14.20 -20.49 -3.10
CA GLN A 105 15.47 -21.07 -3.54
C GLN A 105 16.59 -20.02 -3.61
N GLN A 106 16.29 -18.81 -4.11
CA GLN A 106 17.26 -17.71 -4.11
C GLN A 106 17.56 -17.19 -2.70
N LEU A 107 16.56 -17.14 -1.80
CA LEU A 107 16.78 -16.77 -0.40
C LEU A 107 17.72 -17.77 0.31
N ALA A 108 17.52 -19.07 0.08
CA ALA A 108 18.34 -20.12 0.68
C ALA A 108 19.78 -20.10 0.14
N ALA A 109 19.96 -19.80 -1.15
CA ALA A 109 21.27 -19.74 -1.80
C ALA A 109 22.08 -18.48 -1.41
N ALA A 110 21.43 -17.39 -1.03
CA ALA A 110 22.06 -16.10 -0.79
C ALA A 110 22.68 -15.91 0.61
N GLY A 111 22.57 -16.92 1.50
CA GLY A 111 23.14 -16.83 2.84
C GLY A 111 22.68 -15.58 3.63
N SER A 112 23.55 -15.01 4.47
CA SER A 112 23.18 -14.00 5.46
C SER A 112 22.69 -12.63 4.93
N MET A 113 22.63 -12.43 3.61
CA MET A 113 21.98 -11.27 2.95
C MET A 113 20.45 -11.38 2.89
N ALA A 114 19.88 -12.54 3.25
CA ALA A 114 18.43 -12.74 3.37
C ALA A 114 17.81 -12.21 4.69
N ARG A 115 18.60 -11.60 5.58
CA ARG A 115 18.12 -11.22 6.93
C ARG A 115 17.20 -9.99 6.98
N CYS A 116 17.08 -9.24 5.89
CA CYS A 116 16.31 -8.00 5.88
C CYS A 116 14.78 -8.19 6.05
N TRP A 117 14.27 -9.42 5.90
CA TRP A 117 12.83 -9.72 6.02
C TRP A 117 12.49 -10.90 6.96
N HIS A 118 13.46 -11.73 7.36
CA HIS A 118 13.17 -12.97 8.09
C HIS A 118 12.75 -12.76 9.56
N SER A 119 12.95 -11.58 10.16
CA SER A 119 12.56 -11.33 11.56
C SER A 119 11.12 -10.81 11.72
N VAL A 120 10.54 -10.14 10.70
CA VAL A 120 9.21 -9.52 10.78
C VAL A 120 8.07 -10.55 10.67
N ALA A 121 8.27 -11.64 9.91
CA ALA A 121 7.21 -12.61 9.65
C ALA A 121 7.03 -13.70 10.74
N ARG A 122 7.89 -13.75 11.77
CA ARG A 122 7.92 -14.88 12.73
C ARG A 122 7.41 -14.59 14.14
N ARG A 123 6.85 -13.40 14.43
CA ARG A 123 6.36 -13.05 15.79
C ARG A 123 4.86 -12.78 15.95
N HIS A 124 4.05 -12.97 14.92
CA HIS A 124 2.58 -12.84 15.03
C HIS A 124 1.79 -13.98 14.37
N LEU A 125 2.28 -15.21 14.54
CA LEU A 125 1.45 -16.41 14.59
C LEU A 125 1.81 -17.19 15.86
#